data_AF-A0A962NEA9-F1
#
_entry.id   AF-A0A962NEA9-F1
#
_cell.length_a   1.000
_cell.length_b   1.000
_cell.length_c   1.000
_cell.angle_alpha   90.00
_cell.angle_beta   90.00
_cell.angle_gamma   90.00
#
_symmetry.space_group_name_H-M   'P 1'
#
loop_
_entity.id
_entity.type
_entity.pdbx_description
1 polymer ?
#
loop_
_entity_poly.entity_id
_entity_poly.type
_entity_poly.pdbx_seq_one_letter_code
_entity_poly.pdbx_strand_id
1 'polypeptide(L)'
;MSGTVHDNPKVAALKEALLSAAITFLVMAPVSGIVLKGYDFEADFTVPLYAALIVFALRLTILLLGQNETGRKILDRLSPGKGGGVTVAKPGGMVWLRFALPLLFIAGIILPFFLGKYWLTVVILAMIYVLLGLGLNIVVGLAGLLDLGFVAFYAVGAYMFALGSQYWGIGFWTALPLAAATAALFGGMLGFPVLRMHGDYLAIVTLGFGEIIRLL
;
A
#
# COMPACT_ATOMS: atom_id res chain seq x y z
N MET A 1 -2.01 35.63 34.89
CA MET A 1 -1.92 34.20 34.57
C MET A 1 -2.84 33.95 33.37
N SER A 2 -2.24 33.44 32.29
CA SER A 2 -2.69 33.56 30.90
C SER A 2 -4.02 32.88 30.61
N GLY A 3 -4.94 33.62 29.99
CA GLY A 3 -6.24 33.12 29.54
C GLY A 3 -6.11 32.15 28.37
N THR A 4 -6.52 30.90 28.56
CA THR A 4 -6.69 29.94 27.47
C THR A 4 -7.96 30.29 26.71
N VAL A 5 -7.74 31.00 25.60
CA VAL A 5 -8.66 31.28 24.50
C VAL A 5 -9.67 30.15 24.33
N HIS A 6 -10.96 30.48 24.42
CA HIS A 6 -12.04 29.64 23.90
C HIS A 6 -11.83 29.47 22.39
N ASP A 7 -10.99 28.51 21.99
CA ASP A 7 -10.77 28.22 20.58
C ASP A 7 -12.06 27.58 20.03
N ASN A 8 -12.72 28.29 19.12
CA ASN A 8 -13.92 27.83 18.45
C ASN A 8 -13.61 26.48 17.77
N PRO A 9 -14.38 25.41 17.99
CA PRO A 9 -14.10 24.08 17.45
C PRO A 9 -13.96 24.08 15.92
N LYS A 10 -14.61 25.02 15.22
CA LYS A 10 -14.46 25.21 13.76
C LYS A 10 -13.08 25.76 13.38
N VAL A 11 -12.50 26.64 14.20
CA VAL A 11 -11.17 27.24 13.97
C VAL A 11 -10.07 26.22 14.23
N ALA A 12 -10.22 25.38 15.27
CA ALA A 12 -9.30 24.28 15.53
C ALA A 12 -9.30 23.26 14.37
N ALA A 13 -10.49 22.86 13.89
CA ALA A 13 -10.63 21.96 12.74
C ALA A 13 -9.98 22.52 11.47
N LEU A 14 -10.12 23.83 11.22
CA LEU A 14 -9.50 24.49 10.08
C LEU A 14 -7.96 24.46 10.16
N LYS A 15 -7.40 24.76 11.33
CA LYS A 15 -5.94 24.72 11.57
C LYS A 15 -5.39 23.30 11.34
N GLU A 16 -6.07 22.26 11.83
CA GLU A 16 -5.67 20.87 11.62
C GLU A 16 -5.74 20.44 10.15
N ALA A 17 -6.81 20.81 9.45
CA ALA A 17 -6.94 20.55 8.02
C ALA A 17 -5.81 21.24 7.23
N LEU A 18 -5.52 22.50 7.55
CA LEU A 18 -4.46 23.27 6.91
C LEU A 18 -3.08 22.65 7.14
N LEU A 19 -2.79 22.25 8.38
CA LEU A 19 -1.53 21.61 8.74
C LEU A 19 -1.36 20.28 8.01
N SER A 20 -2.42 19.47 7.91
CA SER A 20 -2.39 18.23 7.15
C SER A 20 -2.15 18.44 5.65
N ALA A 21 -2.77 19.47 5.06
CA ALA A 21 -2.58 19.83 3.66
C ALA A 21 -1.16 20.34 3.39
N ALA A 22 -0.61 21.14 4.32
CA ALA A 22 0.76 21.63 4.24
C ALA A 22 1.78 20.49 4.29
N ILE A 23 1.60 19.51 5.20
CA ILE A 23 2.44 18.32 5.25
C ILE A 23 2.33 17.52 3.94
N THR A 24 1.12 17.34 3.42
CA THR A 24 0.92 16.66 2.13
C THR A 24 1.64 17.38 1.00
N PHE A 25 1.54 18.71 0.92
CA PHE A 25 2.23 19.50 -0.09
C PHE A 25 3.75 19.36 0.04
N LEU A 26 4.28 19.47 1.26
CA LEU A 26 5.71 19.33 1.54
C LEU A 26 6.27 17.98 1.07
N VAL A 27 5.53 16.89 1.30
CA VAL A 27 5.95 15.54 0.90
C VAL A 27 5.75 15.30 -0.59
N MET A 28 4.66 15.79 -1.19
CA MET A 28 4.36 15.55 -2.61
C MET A 28 5.12 16.46 -3.57
N ALA A 29 5.50 17.66 -3.16
CA ALA A 29 6.25 18.61 -3.99
C ALA A 29 7.55 18.02 -4.55
N PRO A 30 8.43 17.37 -3.78
CA PRO A 30 9.63 16.74 -4.35
C PRO A 30 9.33 15.47 -5.14
N VAL A 31 8.29 14.72 -4.78
CA VAL A 31 7.97 13.42 -5.41
C VAL A 31 7.29 13.57 -6.77
N SER A 32 6.40 14.55 -6.89
CA SER A 32 5.55 14.75 -8.07
C SER A 32 5.71 16.12 -8.72
N GLY A 33 6.36 17.07 -8.04
CA GLY A 33 6.54 18.44 -8.53
C GLY A 33 7.81 18.64 -9.35
N ILE A 34 8.77 17.72 -9.31
CA ILE A 34 9.98 17.82 -10.13
C ILE A 34 9.79 16.90 -11.33
N VAL A 35 9.48 17.48 -12.49
CA VAL A 35 9.30 16.74 -13.74
C VAL A 35 10.51 16.99 -14.64
N LEU A 36 11.16 15.90 -15.06
CA LEU A 36 12.26 15.96 -16.01
C LEU A 36 11.69 16.09 -17.43
N LYS A 37 11.94 17.22 -18.10
CA LYS A 37 11.71 17.37 -19.55
C LYS A 37 13.06 17.53 -20.24
N GLY A 38 13.61 16.43 -20.74
CA GLY A 38 14.93 16.43 -21.34
C GLY A 38 16.04 16.51 -20.27
N TYR A 39 16.89 17.53 -20.35
CA TYR A 39 17.98 17.77 -19.39
C TYR A 39 17.67 18.88 -18.37
N ASP A 40 16.52 19.54 -18.50
CA ASP A 40 16.10 20.62 -17.61
C ASP A 40 15.07 20.13 -16.58
N PHE A 41 15.18 20.71 -15.38
CA PHE A 41 14.24 20.49 -14.28
C PHE A 41 13.13 21.54 -14.35
N GLU A 42 11.94 21.15 -14.81
CA GLU A 42 10.75 21.99 -14.68
C GLU A 42 9.98 21.59 -13.42
N ALA A 43 9.69 22.60 -12.59
CA ALA A 43 8.89 22.39 -11.39
C ALA A 43 7.39 22.52 -11.74
N ASP A 44 6.70 21.39 -11.84
CA ASP A 44 5.26 21.31 -12.05
C ASP A 44 4.52 21.06 -10.72
N PHE A 45 4.23 22.14 -9.98
CA PHE A 45 3.53 22.06 -8.70
C PHE A 45 2.03 21.78 -8.81
N THR A 46 1.50 21.53 -10.01
CA THR A 46 0.07 21.32 -10.24
C THR A 46 -0.45 20.10 -9.47
N VAL A 47 0.25 18.97 -9.52
CA VAL A 47 -0.17 17.75 -8.83
C VAL A 47 -0.02 17.82 -7.31
N PRO A 48 1.13 18.28 -6.75
CA PRO A 48 1.26 18.53 -5.31
C PRO A 48 0.17 19.44 -4.76
N LEU A 49 -0.20 20.49 -5.51
CA LEU A 49 -1.23 21.44 -5.12
C LEU A 49 -2.62 20.80 -5.09
N TYR A 50 -3.01 20.07 -6.14
CA TYR A 50 -4.28 19.33 -6.15
C TYR A 50 -4.35 18.29 -5.03
N ALA A 51 -3.27 17.55 -4.77
CA ALA A 51 -3.21 16.59 -3.67
C ALA A 51 -3.42 17.26 -2.31
N ALA A 52 -2.75 18.39 -2.07
CA ALA A 52 -2.92 19.17 -0.84
C ALA A 52 -4.35 19.70 -0.68
N LEU A 53 -4.98 20.19 -1.75
CA LEU A 53 -6.37 20.65 -1.73
C LEU A 53 -7.37 19.51 -1.48
N ILE A 54 -7.15 18.33 -2.08
CA ILE A 54 -7.99 17.15 -1.84
C ILE A 54 -7.89 16.72 -0.38
N VAL A 55 -6.67 16.64 0.17
CA VAL A 55 -6.47 16.28 1.59
C VAL A 55 -7.09 17.32 2.50
N PHE A 56 -6.93 18.61 2.20
CA PHE A 56 -7.57 19.69 2.94
C PHE A 56 -9.09 19.53 2.95
N ALA A 57 -9.72 19.37 1.78
CA ALA A 57 -11.17 19.23 1.66
C ALA A 57 -11.69 17.98 2.36
N LEU A 58 -11.01 16.84 2.20
CA LEU A 58 -11.39 15.57 2.84
C LEU A 58 -11.27 15.69 4.37
N ARG A 59 -10.15 16.20 4.87
CA ARG A 59 -9.90 16.35 6.32
C ARG A 59 -10.85 17.36 6.96
N LEU A 60 -11.10 18.48 6.28
CA LEU A 60 -12.07 19.48 6.70
C LEU A 60 -13.48 18.87 6.77
N THR A 61 -13.87 18.09 5.75
CA THR A 61 -15.18 17.41 5.71
C THR A 61 -15.34 16.41 6.86
N ILE A 62 -14.32 15.59 7.11
CA ILE A 62 -14.33 14.62 8.22
C ILE A 62 -14.45 15.33 9.58
N LEU A 63 -13.70 16.41 9.77
CA LEU A 63 -13.72 17.17 11.02
C LEU A 63 -15.05 17.90 11.24
N LEU A 64 -15.64 18.47 10.18
CA LEU A 64 -16.96 19.11 10.25
C LEU A 64 -18.09 18.08 10.49
N LEU A 65 -18.00 16.90 9.89
CA LEU A 65 -18.92 15.79 10.17
C LEU A 65 -18.81 15.32 11.63
N GLY A 66 -17.61 15.32 12.22
CA GLY A 66 -17.40 14.99 13.63
C GLY A 66 -18.04 15.96 14.63
N GLN A 67 -18.43 17.16 14.20
CA GLN A 67 -19.05 18.19 15.05
C GLN A 67 -20.57 18.08 15.14
N ASN A 68 -21.24 17.46 14.16
CA ASN A 68 -22.69 17.27 14.15
C ASN A 68 -23.04 15.87 14.72
N GLU A 69 -24.10 15.75 15.53
CA GLU A 69 -24.51 14.46 16.12
C GLU A 69 -24.81 13.39 15.05
N THR A 70 -25.40 13.79 13.93
CA THR A 70 -25.64 12.93 12.77
C THR A 70 -24.34 12.49 12.08
N GLY A 71 -23.37 13.41 11.95
CA GLY A 71 -22.08 13.12 11.32
C GLY A 71 -21.20 12.24 12.21
N ARG A 72 -21.30 12.36 13.53
CA ARG A 72 -20.63 11.47 14.50
C ARG A 72 -21.17 10.03 14.43
N LYS A 73 -22.49 9.86 14.30
CA LYS A 73 -23.11 8.53 14.04
C LYS A 73 -22.66 7.92 12.72
N ILE A 74 -22.42 8.72 11.69
CA ILE A 74 -21.89 8.26 10.39
C ILE A 74 -20.40 7.93 10.51
N LEU A 75 -19.62 8.76 11.20
CA LEU A 75 -18.19 8.57 11.41
C LEU A 75 -17.89 7.33 12.27
N ASP A 76 -18.70 7.07 13.31
CA ASP A 76 -18.60 5.87 14.14
C ASP A 76 -18.94 4.59 13.36
N ARG A 77 -19.79 4.68 12.32
CA ARG A 77 -20.06 3.58 11.38
C ARG A 77 -18.95 3.36 10.35
N LEU A 78 -18.22 4.42 9.99
CA LEU A 78 -17.10 4.37 9.03
C LEU A 78 -15.75 4.03 9.70
N SER A 79 -15.59 4.30 11.01
CA SER A 79 -14.40 3.96 11.81
C SER A 79 -14.73 2.99 12.96
N PRO A 80 -15.13 1.73 12.68
CA PRO A 80 -15.47 0.72 13.70
C PRO A 80 -14.22 0.12 14.38
N GLY A 81 -13.25 0.94 14.79
CA GLY A 81 -11.95 0.46 15.27
C GLY A 81 -11.12 1.46 16.07
N LYS A 82 -11.72 2.49 16.68
CA LYS A 82 -11.00 3.48 17.50
C LYS A 82 -10.81 3.04 18.96
N GLY A 83 -10.63 1.74 19.19
CA GLY A 83 -10.17 1.17 20.45
C GLY A 83 -8.83 0.50 20.22
N GLY A 84 -7.78 0.93 20.91
CA GLY A 84 -6.39 0.44 20.78
C GLY A 84 -6.16 -1.00 21.26
N GLY A 85 -7.08 -1.92 20.92
CA GLY A 85 -6.95 -3.35 21.17
C GLY A 85 -7.48 -4.13 19.98
N VAL A 86 -6.75 -5.17 19.58
CA VAL A 86 -7.20 -6.15 18.59
C VAL A 86 -8.40 -6.91 19.16
N THR A 87 -9.59 -6.33 19.01
CA THR A 87 -10.84 -6.98 19.37
C THR A 87 -11.29 -7.82 18.19
N VAL A 88 -11.48 -9.12 18.43
CA VAL A 88 -11.99 -10.04 17.41
C VAL A 88 -13.41 -9.59 17.07
N ALA A 89 -13.59 -9.08 15.85
CA ALA A 89 -14.88 -8.60 15.38
C ALA A 89 -15.91 -9.74 15.45
N LYS A 90 -17.03 -9.51 16.15
CA LYS A 90 -18.14 -10.46 16.17
C LYS A 90 -18.64 -10.70 14.73
N PRO A 91 -19.02 -11.93 14.33
CA PRO A 91 -19.23 -12.32 12.93
C PRO A 91 -20.41 -11.65 12.20
N GLY A 92 -21.05 -10.64 12.78
CA GLY A 92 -22.25 -9.97 12.23
C GLY A 92 -22.04 -8.52 11.75
N GLY A 93 -20.85 -7.92 11.92
CA GLY A 93 -20.60 -6.50 11.61
C GLY A 93 -19.96 -6.21 10.25
N MET A 94 -19.57 -7.24 9.48
CA MET A 94 -18.70 -7.09 8.31
C MET A 94 -19.47 -6.71 7.03
N VAL A 95 -20.53 -5.89 7.17
CA VAL A 95 -21.32 -5.37 6.04
C VAL A 95 -20.49 -4.37 5.22
N TRP A 96 -19.62 -3.60 5.87
CA TRP A 96 -18.75 -2.63 5.19
C TRP A 96 -17.73 -3.30 4.25
N LEU A 97 -17.18 -4.47 4.62
CA LEU A 97 -16.26 -5.22 3.76
C LEU A 97 -16.95 -5.72 2.48
N ARG A 98 -18.25 -6.06 2.57
CA ARG A 98 -19.07 -6.49 1.41
C ARG A 98 -19.29 -5.36 0.40
N PHE A 99 -19.22 -4.10 0.81
CA PHE A 99 -19.32 -2.94 -0.09
C PHE A 99 -17.93 -2.38 -0.48
N ALA A 100 -16.96 -2.44 0.43
CA ALA A 100 -15.59 -1.98 0.18
C ALA A 100 -14.88 -2.84 -0.88
N LEU A 101 -15.07 -4.16 -0.85
CA LEU A 101 -14.43 -5.07 -1.79
C LEU A 101 -14.89 -4.88 -3.26
N PRO A 102 -16.20 -4.84 -3.59
CA PRO A 102 -16.63 -4.54 -4.96
C PRO A 102 -16.29 -3.11 -5.38
N LEU A 103 -16.33 -2.14 -4.47
CA LEU A 103 -15.91 -0.77 -4.78
C LEU A 103 -14.42 -0.72 -5.18
N LEU A 104 -13.56 -1.42 -4.44
CA LEU A 104 -12.14 -1.55 -4.75
C LEU A 104 -11.92 -2.25 -6.11
N PHE A 105 -12.69 -3.29 -6.40
CA PHE A 105 -12.60 -4.02 -7.67
C PHE A 105 -13.02 -3.14 -8.86
N ILE A 106 -14.13 -2.41 -8.72
CA ILE A 106 -14.61 -1.46 -9.71
C ILE A 106 -13.57 -0.35 -9.93
N ALA A 107 -13.01 0.19 -8.85
CA ALA A 107 -11.93 1.17 -8.95
C ALA A 107 -10.72 0.61 -9.70
N GLY A 108 -10.31 -0.63 -9.43
CA GLY A 108 -9.20 -1.29 -10.13
C GLY A 108 -9.40 -1.44 -11.65
N ILE A 109 -10.64 -1.65 -12.10
CA ILE A 109 -10.97 -1.74 -13.53
C ILE A 109 -11.00 -0.35 -14.17
N ILE A 110 -11.61 0.63 -13.51
CA ILE A 110 -11.86 1.96 -14.07
C ILE A 110 -10.57 2.78 -14.13
N LEU A 111 -9.75 2.72 -13.08
CA LEU A 111 -8.56 3.54 -12.89
C LEU A 111 -7.55 3.54 -14.06
N PRO A 112 -7.20 2.42 -14.73
CA PRO A 112 -6.30 2.45 -15.89
C PRO A 112 -6.82 3.24 -17.10
N PHE A 113 -8.13 3.46 -17.21
CA PHE A 113 -8.70 4.23 -18.33
C PHE A 113 -8.58 5.75 -18.16
N PHE A 114 -8.39 6.22 -16.93
CA PHE A 114 -8.32 7.66 -16.61
C PHE A 114 -6.90 8.14 -16.25
N LEU A 115 -5.98 7.22 -15.90
CA LEU A 115 -4.61 7.57 -15.52
C LEU A 115 -3.66 7.60 -16.73
N GLY A 116 -2.83 8.64 -16.80
CA GLY A 116 -1.70 8.68 -17.73
C GLY A 116 -0.63 7.63 -17.40
N LYS A 117 0.22 7.29 -18.38
CA LYS A 117 1.24 6.22 -18.30
C LYS A 117 2.11 6.30 -17.04
N TYR A 118 2.56 7.50 -16.66
CA TYR A 118 3.37 7.70 -15.45
C TYR A 118 2.63 7.25 -14.18
N TRP A 119 1.43 7.79 -13.94
CA TRP A 119 0.62 7.47 -12.78
C TRP A 119 0.19 6.01 -12.76
N LEU A 120 -0.09 5.44 -13.93
CA LEU A 120 -0.40 4.03 -14.06
C LEU A 120 0.77 3.15 -13.60
N THR A 121 2.00 3.47 -14.03
CA THR A 121 3.21 2.76 -13.58
C THR A 121 3.41 2.90 -12.07
N VAL A 122 3.23 4.10 -11.50
CA VAL A 122 3.36 4.32 -10.05
C VAL A 122 2.34 3.50 -9.27
N VAL A 123 1.09 3.44 -9.72
CA VAL A 123 0.03 2.64 -9.08
C VAL A 123 0.31 1.15 -9.20
N ILE A 124 0.75 0.67 -10.36
CA ILE A 124 1.14 -0.75 -10.54
C ILE A 124 2.28 -1.10 -9.59
N LEU A 125 3.31 -0.27 -9.50
CA LEU A 125 4.45 -0.48 -8.60
C LEU A 125 4.00 -0.51 -7.13
N ALA A 126 3.15 0.45 -6.72
CA ALA A 126 2.57 0.49 -5.39
C ALA A 126 1.77 -0.79 -5.10
N MET A 127 0.96 -1.26 -6.04
CA MET A 127 0.17 -2.49 -5.90
C MET A 127 1.06 -3.73 -5.75
N ILE A 128 2.15 -3.82 -6.52
CA ILE A 128 3.16 -4.87 -6.37
C ILE A 128 3.74 -4.85 -4.95
N TYR A 129 4.16 -3.68 -4.45
CA TYR A 129 4.68 -3.57 -3.08
C TYR A 129 3.65 -3.89 -1.99
N VAL A 130 2.37 -3.56 -2.20
CA VAL A 130 1.29 -3.97 -1.29
C VAL A 130 1.14 -5.49 -1.28
N LEU A 131 1.14 -6.14 -2.45
CA LEU A 131 1.10 -7.61 -2.53
C LEU A 131 2.32 -8.25 -1.87
N LEU A 132 3.51 -7.68 -2.06
CA LEU A 132 4.74 -8.13 -1.39
C LEU A 132 4.65 -7.96 0.12
N GLY A 133 4.16 -6.82 0.60
CA GLY A 133 3.96 -6.56 2.02
C GLY A 133 2.94 -7.52 2.65
N LEU A 134 1.85 -7.82 1.94
CA LEU A 134 0.86 -8.82 2.37
C LEU A 134 1.47 -10.23 2.42
N GLY A 135 2.27 -10.62 1.43
CA GLY A 135 2.97 -11.89 1.43
C GLY A 135 3.97 -12.00 2.59
N LEU A 136 4.77 -10.95 2.82
CA LEU A 136 5.68 -10.87 3.96
C LEU A 136 4.94 -10.93 5.30
N ASN A 137 3.78 -10.26 5.42
CA ASN A 137 2.95 -10.30 6.62
C ASN A 137 2.40 -11.71 6.90
N ILE A 138 2.12 -12.50 5.86
CA ILE A 138 1.73 -13.91 6.05
C ILE A 138 2.90 -14.72 6.60
N VAL A 139 4.11 -14.57 6.03
CA VAL A 139 5.29 -15.33 6.46
C VAL A 139 5.71 -14.93 7.87
N VAL A 140 6.01 -13.65 8.10
CA VAL A 140 6.48 -13.16 9.40
C VAL A 140 5.36 -13.19 10.44
N GLY A 141 4.14 -12.81 10.06
CA GLY A 141 3.02 -12.69 10.98
C GLY A 141 2.38 -14.01 11.40
N LEU A 142 2.33 -15.03 10.53
CA LEU A 142 1.76 -16.35 10.88
C LEU A 142 2.82 -17.39 11.24
N ALA A 143 3.98 -17.39 10.58
CA ALA A 143 5.04 -18.37 10.88
C ALA A 143 5.98 -17.90 12.00
N GLY A 144 6.04 -16.60 12.29
CA GLY A 144 6.90 -16.05 13.35
C GLY A 144 8.41 -16.13 13.05
N LEU A 145 8.78 -16.37 11.79
CA LEU A 145 10.16 -16.52 11.34
C LEU A 145 10.62 -15.23 10.64
N LEU A 146 11.87 -14.85 10.83
CA LEU A 146 12.47 -13.71 10.13
C LEU A 146 12.83 -14.13 8.69
N ASP A 147 12.06 -13.66 7.71
CA ASP A 147 12.32 -13.88 6.29
C ASP A 147 12.85 -12.59 5.64
N LEU A 148 14.17 -12.53 5.44
CA LEU A 148 14.85 -11.42 4.75
C LEU A 148 15.02 -11.67 3.24
N GLY A 149 14.72 -12.89 2.79
CA GLY A 149 14.91 -13.35 1.41
C GLY A 149 13.63 -13.33 0.58
N PHE A 150 12.51 -12.87 1.14
CA PHE A 150 11.18 -12.89 0.51
C PHE A 150 11.14 -12.39 -0.94
N VAL A 151 11.90 -11.34 -1.26
CA VAL A 151 11.95 -10.72 -2.59
C VAL A 151 12.47 -11.69 -3.67
N ALA A 152 13.25 -12.69 -3.28
CA ALA A 152 13.76 -13.70 -4.19
C ALA A 152 12.66 -14.57 -4.80
N PHE A 153 11.66 -14.95 -4.01
CA PHE A 153 10.52 -15.74 -4.52
C PHE A 153 9.67 -14.93 -5.51
N TYR A 154 9.52 -13.63 -5.24
CA TYR A 154 8.92 -12.69 -6.18
C TYR A 154 9.71 -12.61 -7.49
N ALA A 155 11.04 -12.48 -7.42
CA ALA A 155 11.91 -12.39 -8.59
C ALA A 155 11.81 -13.65 -9.48
N VAL A 156 11.84 -14.85 -8.88
CA VAL A 156 11.69 -16.12 -9.61
C VAL A 156 10.35 -16.19 -10.36
N GLY A 157 9.24 -15.83 -9.70
CA GLY A 157 7.93 -15.81 -10.33
C GLY A 157 7.81 -14.76 -11.45
N ALA A 158 8.29 -13.54 -11.19
CA ALA A 158 8.28 -12.45 -12.17
C ALA A 158 9.12 -12.79 -13.41
N TYR A 159 10.29 -13.41 -13.22
CA TYR A 159 11.15 -13.85 -14.31
C TYR A 159 10.50 -14.96 -15.13
N MET A 160 9.87 -15.95 -14.48
CA MET A 160 9.12 -17.00 -15.17
C MET A 160 7.97 -16.43 -16.01
N PHE A 161 7.22 -15.47 -15.44
CA PHE A 161 6.15 -14.79 -16.15
C PHE A 161 6.67 -14.02 -17.38
N ALA A 162 7.75 -13.27 -17.22
CA ALA A 162 8.37 -12.50 -18.30
C ALA A 162 8.90 -13.41 -19.42
N LEU A 163 9.62 -14.48 -19.05
CA LEU A 163 10.19 -15.42 -20.01
C LEU A 163 9.10 -16.17 -20.78
N GLY A 164 8.08 -16.66 -20.07
CA GLY A 164 6.95 -17.35 -20.66
C GLY A 164 6.17 -16.45 -21.64
N SER A 165 5.84 -15.23 -21.21
CA SER A 165 5.11 -14.29 -22.05
C SER A 165 5.90 -13.84 -23.27
N GLN A 166 7.23 -13.71 -23.17
CA GLN A 166 8.05 -13.13 -24.23
C GLN A 166 8.63 -14.18 -25.21
N TYR A 167 9.04 -15.35 -24.72
CA TYR A 167 9.72 -16.36 -25.54
C TYR A 167 8.85 -17.55 -25.90
N TRP A 168 7.95 -17.97 -25.00
CA TRP A 168 7.09 -19.13 -25.24
C TRP A 168 5.73 -18.78 -25.83
N GLY A 169 5.42 -17.48 -25.97
CA GLY A 169 4.16 -17.00 -26.52
C GLY A 169 2.93 -17.43 -25.71
N ILE A 170 3.12 -17.83 -24.44
CA ILE A 170 2.02 -18.22 -23.57
C ILE A 170 1.27 -16.97 -23.11
N GLY A 171 -0.07 -17.02 -23.16
CA GLY A 171 -0.91 -15.89 -22.77
C GLY A 171 -0.79 -15.56 -21.27
N PHE A 172 -1.21 -14.35 -20.90
CA PHE A 172 -1.24 -13.86 -19.51
C PHE A 172 -1.84 -14.89 -18.54
N TRP A 173 -3.00 -15.45 -18.91
CA TRP A 173 -3.76 -16.37 -18.06
C TRP A 173 -3.09 -17.73 -17.85
N THR A 174 -2.21 -18.15 -18.77
CA THR A 174 -1.42 -19.38 -18.63
C THR A 174 -0.09 -19.12 -17.93
N ALA A 175 0.53 -17.97 -18.21
CA ALA A 175 1.78 -17.57 -17.58
C ALA A 175 1.60 -17.30 -16.08
N LEU A 176 0.43 -16.80 -15.65
CA LEU A 176 0.16 -16.47 -14.26
C LEU A 176 0.16 -17.70 -13.31
N PRO A 177 -0.61 -18.78 -13.56
CA PRO A 177 -0.52 -20.01 -12.76
C PRO A 177 0.85 -20.67 -12.86
N LEU A 178 1.49 -20.60 -14.02
CA LEU A 178 2.80 -21.20 -14.22
C LEU A 178 3.88 -20.51 -13.39
N ALA A 179 3.88 -19.18 -13.37
CA ALA A 179 4.77 -18.38 -12.52
C ALA A 179 4.53 -18.65 -11.02
N ALA A 180 3.27 -18.78 -10.60
CA ALA A 180 2.92 -19.15 -9.24
C ALA A 180 3.40 -20.58 -8.89
N ALA A 181 3.23 -21.53 -9.81
CA ALA A 181 3.69 -22.91 -9.63
C ALA A 181 5.21 -23.00 -9.53
N THR A 182 5.95 -22.30 -10.39
CA THR A 182 7.42 -22.27 -10.29
C THR A 182 7.89 -21.59 -9.01
N ALA A 183 7.28 -20.47 -8.62
CA ALA A 183 7.61 -19.81 -7.36
C ALA A 183 7.33 -20.73 -6.15
N ALA A 184 6.22 -21.47 -6.16
CA ALA A 184 5.89 -22.45 -5.13
C ALA A 184 6.86 -23.64 -5.11
N LEU A 185 7.29 -24.13 -6.29
CA LEU A 185 8.27 -25.22 -6.38
C LEU A 185 9.63 -24.79 -5.82
N PHE A 186 10.16 -23.64 -6.24
CA PHE A 186 11.41 -23.09 -5.71
C PHE A 186 11.29 -22.75 -4.22
N GLY A 187 10.15 -22.20 -3.80
CA GLY A 187 9.83 -21.95 -2.40
C GLY A 187 9.81 -23.22 -1.57
N GLY A 188 9.23 -24.31 -2.07
CA GLY A 188 9.22 -25.61 -1.39
C GLY A 188 10.60 -26.25 -1.34
N MET A 189 11.36 -26.20 -2.44
CA MET A 189 12.72 -26.73 -2.52
C MET A 189 13.66 -26.02 -1.54
N LEU A 190 13.55 -24.69 -1.40
CA LEU A 190 14.34 -23.90 -0.45
C LEU A 190 13.79 -23.95 0.98
N GLY A 191 12.47 -24.08 1.12
CA GLY A 191 11.79 -24.23 2.40
C GLY A 191 12.16 -25.52 3.12
N PHE A 192 12.41 -26.61 2.38
CA PHE A 192 12.74 -27.91 2.97
C PHE A 192 14.05 -27.90 3.78
N PRO A 193 15.18 -27.36 3.29
CA PRO A 193 16.37 -27.12 4.10
C PRO A 193 16.12 -26.16 5.28
N VAL A 194 15.36 -25.09 5.03
CA VAL A 194 15.06 -24.02 5.99
C VAL A 194 14.29 -24.52 7.22
N LEU A 195 13.34 -25.45 7.05
CA LEU A 195 12.58 -26.05 8.14
C LEU A 195 13.45 -26.82 9.14
N ARG A 196 14.67 -27.18 8.75
CA ARG A 196 15.67 -27.83 9.62
C ARG A 196 16.50 -26.85 10.44
N MET A 197 16.37 -25.55 10.18
CA MET A 197 17.14 -24.46 10.81
C MET A 197 16.23 -23.68 11.75
N HIS A 198 16.69 -23.40 12.98
CA HIS A 198 15.92 -22.65 13.96
C HIS A 198 16.43 -21.20 14.10
N GLY A 199 15.49 -20.26 14.21
CA GLY A 199 15.73 -18.88 14.66
C GLY A 199 16.77 -18.13 13.83
N ASP A 200 17.91 -17.83 14.45
CA ASP A 200 18.96 -16.97 13.90
C ASP A 200 19.63 -17.56 12.66
N TYR A 201 19.72 -18.89 12.58
CA TYR A 201 20.28 -19.58 11.43
C TYR A 201 19.40 -19.44 10.19
N LEU A 202 18.08 -19.35 10.37
CA LEU A 202 17.16 -19.12 9.29
C LEU A 202 17.27 -17.70 8.73
N ALA A 203 17.42 -16.70 9.61
CA ALA A 203 17.61 -15.31 9.22
C ALA A 203 18.86 -15.12 8.35
N ILE A 204 19.98 -15.76 8.72
CA ILE A 204 21.24 -15.66 7.96
C ILE A 204 21.10 -16.26 6.56
N VAL A 205 20.46 -17.44 6.45
CA VAL A 205 20.29 -18.11 5.15
C VAL A 205 19.35 -17.32 4.24
N THR A 206 18.26 -16.76 4.76
CA THR A 206 17.34 -15.94 3.95
C THR A 206 17.97 -14.63 3.52
N LEU A 207 18.80 -14.00 4.36
CA LEU A 207 19.60 -12.84 3.98
C LEU A 207 20.60 -13.18 2.87
N GLY A 208 21.37 -14.26 3.03
CA GLY A 208 22.34 -14.70 2.02
C GLY A 208 21.69 -14.98 0.67
N PHE A 209 20.50 -15.59 0.67
CA PHE A 209 19.73 -15.81 -0.55
C PHE A 209 19.22 -14.50 -1.16
N GLY A 210 18.69 -13.59 -0.36
CA GLY A 210 18.27 -12.26 -0.81
C GLY A 210 19.42 -11.46 -1.44
N GLU A 211 20.62 -11.57 -0.88
CA GLU A 211 21.82 -10.91 -1.40
C GLU A 211 22.29 -11.53 -2.73
N ILE A 212 22.23 -12.85 -2.87
CA ILE A 212 22.53 -13.52 -4.15
C ILE A 212 21.61 -13.01 -5.27
N ILE A 213 20.31 -12.88 -5.00
CA ILE A 213 19.35 -12.36 -5.99
C ILE A 213 19.57 -10.87 -6.28
N ARG A 214 19.99 -10.08 -5.30
CA ARG A 214 20.33 -8.66 -5.51
C ARG A 214 21.52 -8.49 -6.46
N LEU A 215 22.47 -9.42 -6.45
CA LEU A 215 23.68 -9.38 -7.28
C LEU A 215 23.46 -9.91 -8.71
N LEU A 216 22.41 -10.70 -8.92
CA LEU A 216 21.99 -11.24 -10.22
C LEU A 216 21.21 -10.21 -11.04
#